data_AF-A0A838VHT7-F1
#
_entry.id   AF-A0A838VHT7-F1
#
_cell.length_a   1.000
_cell.length_b   1.000
_cell.length_c   1.000
_cell.angle_alpha   90.00
_cell.angle_beta   90.00
_cell.angle_gamma   90.00
#
_symmetry.space_group_name_H-M   'P 1'
#
loop_
_entity.id
_entity.type
_entity.pdbx_description
1 polymer ?
#
loop_
_entity_poly.entity_id
_entity_poly.type
_entity_poly.pdbx_seq_one_letter_code
_entity_poly.pdbx_strand_id
1 'polypeptide(L)'
;LELRNRQAPVKPEHLEINASPQQALAWVCDNYLPFRRWDVLTNSHQISDSLAGSFVEWMVQNYPLLKIEPVTSSYLNYNVASLVQNLCEEGPVLWVVVDGLGWLDHLELLSYLTKNDQLAVETTIQPRFSILPTKTEYAKWSLYSQLLPNDSSWSMDTGKAFTKMGMGERYTDYHRAELRQDLKQGKHQLYCWDTEQFDKLYHTERDWKHLHKLIRPHTLEGIAKEIISFLEEFKSPERLRVAIASDHGQMMGVAKKISPIPPGLEAKGRMAKGITDDLRFIALESDRYSLPHDISVVKGSGSLGSFSYTINQTIIGSHGGLFPEEVVIGVSVLRQTVQRRPVFISCRSEGKPGQGELEITIENNNSVPLTDLCLYISELPSFKTGKPLKAKILPNTQESFTTIIDIPELPPNYEGKSYSLSGELTFRYADTEIGRVSLNPESAIIVNQIYSSGLDINEFL
;
A
#
# COMPACT_ATOMS: atom_id res chain seq x y z
N LEU A 1 -9.12 10.07 -10.00
CA LEU A 1 -9.37 9.94 -8.54
C LEU A 1 -10.75 10.45 -8.11
N GLU A 2 -11.36 11.47 -8.74
CA GLU A 2 -12.63 12.07 -8.27
C GLU A 2 -13.92 11.23 -8.41
N LEU A 3 -14.03 10.32 -9.38
CA LEU A 3 -15.25 9.49 -9.54
C LEU A 3 -15.28 8.27 -8.61
N ARG A 4 -14.13 7.64 -8.30
CA ARG A 4 -14.03 6.47 -7.42
C ARG A 4 -14.36 6.79 -5.95
N ASN A 5 -14.14 8.03 -5.51
CA ASN A 5 -14.41 8.44 -4.12
C ASN A 5 -15.89 8.70 -3.81
N ARG A 6 -16.78 8.68 -4.82
CA ARG A 6 -18.23 8.90 -4.64
C ARG A 6 -19.02 7.61 -4.40
N GLN A 7 -18.49 6.46 -4.80
CA GLN A 7 -19.12 5.17 -4.54
C GLN A 7 -18.53 4.57 -3.26
N ALA A 8 -19.39 4.18 -2.32
CA ALA A 8 -18.96 3.53 -1.09
C ALA A 8 -18.23 2.22 -1.42
N PRO A 9 -17.04 1.97 -0.86
CA PRO A 9 -16.45 0.64 -0.87
C PRO A 9 -17.40 -0.37 -0.23
N VAL A 10 -17.28 -1.64 -0.63
CA VAL A 10 -18.02 -2.71 0.05
C VAL A 10 -17.63 -2.70 1.52
N LYS A 11 -18.62 -2.73 2.41
CA LYS A 11 -18.37 -2.81 3.84
C LYS A 11 -17.63 -4.12 4.13
N PRO A 12 -16.46 -4.08 4.78
CA PRO A 12 -15.73 -5.29 5.13
C PRO A 12 -16.45 -6.07 6.23
N GLU A 13 -16.23 -7.37 6.25
CA GLU A 13 -16.57 -8.23 7.39
C GLU A 13 -15.53 -8.03 8.51
N HIS A 14 -15.85 -8.52 9.72
CA HIS A 14 -14.87 -8.52 10.82
C HIS A 14 -13.69 -9.42 10.48
N LEU A 15 -12.50 -9.07 10.98
CA LEU A 15 -11.34 -9.94 10.83
C LEU A 15 -11.51 -11.17 11.73
N GLU A 16 -11.43 -12.35 11.13
CA GLU A 16 -11.45 -13.62 11.85
C GLU A 16 -10.23 -13.74 12.79
N ILE A 17 -10.46 -14.15 14.04
CA ILE A 17 -9.41 -14.19 15.06
C ILE A 17 -8.28 -15.19 14.74
N ASN A 18 -8.60 -16.22 13.95
CA ASN A 18 -7.68 -17.25 13.50
C ASN A 18 -7.09 -16.96 12.10
N ALA A 19 -7.32 -15.77 11.54
CA ALA A 19 -6.71 -15.37 10.29
C ALA A 19 -5.17 -15.43 10.38
N SER A 20 -4.52 -15.93 9.33
CA SER A 20 -3.06 -15.85 9.20
C SER A 20 -2.59 -14.39 9.11
N PRO A 21 -1.29 -14.11 9.39
CA PRO A 21 -0.73 -12.76 9.24
C PRO A 21 -0.98 -12.14 7.85
N GLN A 22 -0.89 -12.95 6.79
CA GLN A 22 -1.15 -12.51 5.42
C GLN A 22 -2.62 -12.16 5.20
N GLN A 23 -3.54 -12.97 5.73
CA GLN A 23 -4.98 -12.67 5.65
C GLN A 23 -5.32 -11.40 6.43
N ALA A 24 -4.71 -11.17 7.60
CA ALA A 24 -4.87 -9.95 8.35
C ALA A 24 -4.35 -8.72 7.59
N LEU A 25 -3.15 -8.78 7.01
CA LEU A 25 -2.62 -7.71 6.17
C LEU A 25 -3.50 -7.44 4.94
N ALA A 26 -3.94 -8.48 4.23
CA ALA A 26 -4.84 -8.34 3.08
C ALA A 26 -6.18 -7.71 3.51
N TRP A 27 -6.75 -8.14 4.63
CA TRP A 27 -7.97 -7.54 5.17
C TRP A 27 -7.79 -6.04 5.46
N VAL A 28 -6.66 -5.65 6.07
CA VAL A 28 -6.37 -4.24 6.35
C VAL A 28 -6.21 -3.44 5.06
N CYS A 29 -5.37 -3.91 4.15
CA CYS A 29 -4.98 -3.19 2.93
C CYS A 29 -6.10 -3.09 1.89
N ASP A 30 -6.82 -4.19 1.65
CA ASP A 30 -7.74 -4.31 0.52
C ASP A 30 -9.19 -3.96 0.90
N ASN A 31 -9.56 -4.16 2.17
CA ASN A 31 -10.94 -4.01 2.62
C ASN A 31 -11.12 -2.89 3.65
N TYR A 32 -10.42 -2.96 4.79
CA TYR A 32 -10.63 -2.03 5.91
C TYR A 32 -10.16 -0.61 5.59
N LEU A 33 -8.91 -0.40 5.19
CA LEU A 33 -8.37 0.95 4.99
C LEU A 33 -9.10 1.74 3.89
N PRO A 34 -9.44 1.16 2.73
CA PRO A 34 -10.29 1.83 1.74
C PRO A 34 -11.65 2.24 2.30
N PHE A 35 -12.31 1.35 3.05
CA PHE A 35 -13.59 1.63 3.70
C PHE A 35 -13.46 2.70 4.78
N ARG A 36 -12.45 2.61 5.64
CA ARG A 36 -12.13 3.58 6.70
C ARG A 36 -11.90 4.98 6.14
N ARG A 37 -11.14 5.09 5.05
CA ARG A 37 -10.94 6.38 4.35
C ARG A 37 -12.26 6.98 3.90
N TRP A 38 -13.13 6.18 3.29
CA TRP A 38 -14.44 6.63 2.86
C TRP A 38 -15.35 7.04 4.05
N ASP A 39 -15.35 6.25 5.13
CA ASP A 39 -16.17 6.49 6.34
C ASP A 39 -15.77 7.79 7.05
N VAL A 40 -14.46 8.03 7.22
CA VAL A 40 -13.93 9.26 7.83
C VAL A 40 -14.27 10.50 7.00
N LEU A 41 -14.26 10.38 5.67
CA LEU A 41 -14.59 11.50 4.77
C LEU A 41 -16.09 11.81 4.70
N THR A 42 -16.95 10.83 4.97
CA THR A 42 -18.41 10.96 4.91
C THR A 42 -19.07 11.17 6.29
N ASN A 43 -18.30 11.10 7.38
CA ASN A 43 -18.72 11.30 8.78
C ASN A 43 -19.69 10.25 9.35
N SER A 44 -19.57 8.99 8.93
CA SER A 44 -20.40 7.87 9.44
C SER A 44 -19.71 7.01 10.52
N HIS A 45 -18.56 7.50 11.05
CA HIS A 45 -17.54 6.98 12.00
C HIS A 45 -17.78 5.72 12.86
N GLN A 46 -19.02 5.32 13.17
CA GLN A 46 -19.30 4.23 14.12
C GLN A 46 -18.98 2.84 13.58
N ILE A 47 -19.04 2.63 12.27
CA ILE A 47 -18.90 1.28 11.69
C ILE A 47 -17.43 0.87 11.58
N SER A 48 -16.56 1.75 11.10
CA SER A 48 -15.14 1.43 10.93
C SER A 48 -14.41 1.24 12.26
N ASP A 49 -14.75 1.98 13.32
CA ASP A 49 -14.16 1.81 14.65
C ASP A 49 -14.45 0.39 15.23
N SER A 50 -15.65 -0.15 14.99
CA SER A 50 -16.00 -1.52 15.40
C SER A 50 -15.18 -2.58 14.66
N LEU A 51 -14.98 -2.38 13.34
CA LEU A 51 -14.15 -3.26 12.52
C LEU A 51 -12.68 -3.21 12.96
N ALA A 52 -12.16 -2.02 13.28
CA ALA A 52 -10.83 -1.85 13.84
C ALA A 52 -10.66 -2.65 15.14
N GLY A 53 -11.72 -2.73 15.97
CA GLY A 53 -11.75 -3.55 17.18
C GLY A 53 -11.39 -5.02 16.94
N SER A 54 -11.91 -5.64 15.87
CA SER A 54 -11.56 -7.04 15.52
C SER A 54 -10.08 -7.20 15.14
N PHE A 55 -9.48 -6.21 14.48
CA PHE A 55 -8.04 -6.20 14.22
C PHE A 55 -7.22 -6.00 15.50
N VAL A 56 -7.65 -5.12 16.40
CA VAL A 56 -6.99 -4.91 17.69
C VAL A 56 -6.96 -6.22 18.49
N GLU A 57 -8.09 -6.93 18.54
CA GLU A 57 -8.17 -8.24 19.20
C GLU A 57 -7.25 -9.27 18.54
N TRP A 58 -7.24 -9.32 17.20
CA TRP A 58 -6.31 -10.16 16.44
C TRP A 58 -4.84 -9.84 16.74
N MET A 59 -4.46 -8.55 16.78
CA MET A 59 -3.10 -8.13 17.09
C MET A 59 -2.67 -8.54 18.50
N VAL A 60 -3.53 -8.33 19.51
CA VAL A 60 -3.26 -8.74 20.91
C VAL A 60 -3.02 -10.25 21.01
N GLN A 61 -3.81 -11.05 20.29
CA GLN A 61 -3.66 -12.50 20.29
C GLN A 61 -2.41 -12.97 19.53
N ASN A 62 -2.19 -12.42 18.33
CA ASN A 62 -1.23 -12.99 17.38
C ASN A 62 0.15 -12.32 17.42
N TYR A 63 0.28 -11.07 17.89
CA TYR A 63 1.57 -10.37 17.93
C TYR A 63 2.69 -11.15 18.65
N PRO A 64 2.44 -11.82 19.80
CA PRO A 64 3.47 -12.65 20.43
C PRO A 64 4.07 -13.72 19.50
N LEU A 65 3.27 -14.22 18.54
CA LEU A 65 3.68 -15.23 17.56
C LEU A 65 4.33 -14.62 16.31
N LEU A 66 4.18 -13.32 16.06
CA LEU A 66 4.81 -12.61 14.93
C LEU A 66 6.30 -12.33 15.15
N LYS A 67 6.73 -12.36 16.42
CA LYS A 67 8.12 -12.19 16.86
C LYS A 67 8.92 -13.47 16.55
N ILE A 68 9.18 -13.70 15.27
CA ILE A 68 9.83 -14.91 14.76
C ILE A 68 11.31 -14.70 14.46
N GLU A 69 12.09 -15.75 14.69
CA GLU A 69 13.42 -15.93 14.12
C GLU A 69 13.33 -16.96 12.98
N PRO A 70 13.92 -16.71 11.80
CA PRO A 70 14.80 -15.58 11.46
C PRO A 70 14.05 -14.29 11.07
N VAL A 71 14.67 -13.14 11.35
CA VAL A 71 14.15 -11.79 11.04
C VAL A 71 13.77 -11.66 9.56
N THR A 72 14.50 -12.31 8.65
CA THR A 72 14.28 -12.34 7.19
C THR A 72 12.88 -12.80 6.76
N SER A 73 12.17 -13.53 7.62
CA SER A 73 10.85 -14.09 7.33
C SER A 73 9.68 -13.38 8.03
N SER A 74 9.95 -12.38 8.87
CA SER A 74 8.92 -11.80 9.73
C SER A 74 8.02 -10.79 9.01
N TYR A 75 6.76 -10.76 9.45
CA TYR A 75 5.76 -9.76 9.07
C TYR A 75 5.93 -8.42 9.79
N LEU A 76 6.83 -8.34 10.79
CA LEU A 76 7.12 -7.11 11.51
C LEU A 76 8.10 -6.24 10.72
N ASN A 77 8.03 -4.92 10.89
CA ASN A 77 8.81 -3.95 10.11
C ASN A 77 10.33 -4.02 10.34
N TYR A 78 10.81 -4.57 11.45
CA TYR A 78 12.25 -4.84 11.67
C TYR A 78 12.91 -5.75 10.63
N ASN A 79 12.11 -6.48 9.82
CA ASN A 79 12.58 -7.24 8.65
C ASN A 79 13.15 -6.33 7.54
N VAL A 80 12.72 -5.07 7.46
CA VAL A 80 13.08 -4.16 6.37
C VAL A 80 14.58 -3.90 6.32
N ALA A 81 15.25 -3.75 7.47
CA ALA A 81 16.69 -3.58 7.51
C ALA A 81 17.44 -4.76 6.88
N SER A 82 16.97 -5.99 7.10
CA SER A 82 17.52 -7.18 6.44
C SER A 82 17.29 -7.16 4.92
N LEU A 83 16.09 -6.76 4.49
CA LEU A 83 15.80 -6.55 3.06
C LEU A 83 16.75 -5.52 2.44
N VAL A 84 16.99 -4.39 3.12
CA VAL A 84 17.89 -3.34 2.63
C VAL A 84 19.34 -3.82 2.56
N GLN A 85 19.82 -4.58 3.56
CA GLN A 85 21.15 -5.18 3.53
C GLN A 85 21.32 -6.11 2.32
N ASN A 86 20.35 -6.97 2.03
CA ASN A 86 20.38 -7.84 0.84
C ASN A 86 20.43 -7.03 -0.46
N LEU A 87 19.66 -5.93 -0.55
CA LEU A 87 19.73 -5.04 -1.72
C LEU A 87 21.12 -4.40 -1.88
N CYS A 88 21.79 -4.09 -0.77
CA CYS A 88 23.15 -3.52 -0.76
C CYS A 88 24.23 -4.49 -1.26
N GLU A 89 23.99 -5.80 -1.24
CA GLU A 89 24.88 -6.81 -1.84
C GLU A 89 24.88 -6.73 -3.37
N GLU A 90 23.75 -6.33 -3.96
CA GLU A 90 23.59 -6.22 -5.41
C GLU A 90 23.92 -4.83 -5.97
N GLY A 91 23.88 -3.79 -5.14
CA GLY A 91 24.16 -2.42 -5.59
C GLY A 91 23.86 -1.35 -4.54
N PRO A 92 24.12 -0.07 -4.86
CA PRO A 92 23.86 1.03 -3.93
C PRO A 92 22.35 1.22 -3.70
N VAL A 93 21.99 1.59 -2.47
CA VAL A 93 20.61 1.79 -2.01
C VAL A 93 20.45 3.14 -1.33
N LEU A 94 19.43 3.90 -1.76
CA LEU A 94 18.84 4.99 -1.01
C LEU A 94 17.66 4.44 -0.22
N TRP A 95 17.84 4.24 1.08
CA TRP A 95 16.78 3.86 2.00
C TRP A 95 16.11 5.11 2.55
N VAL A 96 14.85 5.33 2.17
CA VAL A 96 14.02 6.43 2.63
C VAL A 96 13.10 5.92 3.74
N VAL A 97 13.33 6.39 4.96
CA VAL A 97 12.46 6.12 6.11
C VAL A 97 11.64 7.37 6.38
N VAL A 98 10.34 7.28 6.15
CA VAL A 98 9.40 8.39 6.39
C VAL A 98 8.64 8.11 7.67
N ASP A 99 8.91 8.88 8.72
CA ASP A 99 8.24 8.75 10.02
C ASP A 99 6.71 8.95 9.89
N GLY A 100 5.93 8.02 10.41
CA GLY A 100 4.46 8.10 10.38
C GLY A 100 3.80 7.83 9.02
N LEU A 101 4.50 7.23 8.05
CA LEU A 101 3.94 6.89 6.74
C LEU A 101 3.16 5.55 6.78
N GLY A 102 1.86 5.64 7.04
CA GLY A 102 0.95 4.48 7.01
C GLY A 102 0.71 3.95 5.60
N TRP A 103 0.08 2.77 5.49
CA TRP A 103 -0.13 2.07 4.20
C TRP A 103 -0.73 2.93 3.07
N LEU A 104 -1.82 3.66 3.34
CA LEU A 104 -2.48 4.46 2.29
C LEU A 104 -1.61 5.64 1.82
N ASP A 105 -0.92 6.29 2.74
CA ASP A 105 -0.02 7.40 2.42
C ASP A 105 1.23 6.91 1.69
N HIS A 106 1.69 5.68 1.99
CA HIS A 106 2.73 4.99 1.23
C HIS A 106 2.33 4.81 -0.23
N LEU A 107 1.13 4.29 -0.50
CA LEU A 107 0.63 4.14 -1.87
C LEU A 107 0.48 5.50 -2.58
N GLU A 108 0.06 6.55 -1.87
CA GLU A 108 -0.02 7.91 -2.40
C GLU A 108 1.36 8.47 -2.76
N LEU A 109 2.37 8.28 -1.89
CA LEU A 109 3.77 8.63 -2.18
C LEU A 109 4.28 7.91 -3.44
N LEU A 110 4.05 6.61 -3.55
CA LEU A 110 4.44 5.84 -4.74
C LEU A 110 3.77 6.36 -6.00
N SER A 111 2.50 6.78 -5.92
CA SER A 111 1.80 7.34 -7.08
C SER A 111 2.44 8.62 -7.62
N TYR A 112 3.10 9.42 -6.76
CA TYR A 112 3.89 10.57 -7.19
C TYR A 112 5.22 10.16 -7.82
N LEU A 113 5.89 9.18 -7.21
CA LEU A 113 7.20 8.68 -7.68
C LEU A 113 7.12 7.92 -9.00
N THR A 114 6.03 7.21 -9.25
CA THR A 114 5.83 6.48 -10.52
C THR A 114 5.11 7.30 -11.58
N LYS A 115 4.82 8.58 -11.30
CA LYS A 115 4.19 9.47 -12.26
C LYS A 115 5.17 9.80 -13.39
N ASN A 116 4.68 9.84 -14.62
CA ASN A 116 5.48 10.13 -15.82
C ASN A 116 6.71 9.21 -15.96
N ASP A 117 6.60 7.96 -15.50
CA ASP A 117 7.64 6.94 -15.61
C ASP A 117 9.00 7.34 -14.98
N GLN A 118 8.97 8.20 -13.95
CA GLN A 118 10.19 8.63 -13.24
C GLN A 118 10.87 7.49 -12.47
N LEU A 119 10.06 6.65 -11.81
CA LEU A 119 10.47 5.42 -11.16
C LEU A 119 9.47 4.31 -11.47
N ALA A 120 9.96 3.08 -11.46
CA ALA A 120 9.19 1.86 -11.58
C ALA A 120 9.38 0.98 -10.34
N VAL A 121 8.31 0.29 -9.93
CA VAL A 121 8.34 -0.60 -8.78
C VAL A 121 9.04 -1.92 -9.15
N GLU A 122 10.14 -2.26 -8.48
CA GLU A 122 10.95 -3.45 -8.80
C GLU A 122 10.29 -4.74 -8.31
N THR A 123 9.68 -4.70 -7.11
CA THR A 123 9.05 -5.85 -6.44
C THR A 123 7.68 -5.48 -5.90
N THR A 124 6.80 -6.47 -5.74
CA THR A 124 5.48 -6.28 -5.13
C THR A 124 5.59 -5.47 -3.83
N ILE A 125 4.75 -4.45 -3.68
CA ILE A 125 4.69 -3.63 -2.46
C ILE A 125 4.28 -4.55 -1.31
N GLN A 126 5.04 -4.52 -0.23
CA GLN A 126 4.86 -5.46 0.87
C GLN A 126 4.32 -4.72 2.09
N PRO A 127 3.13 -5.07 2.60
CA PRO A 127 2.68 -4.53 3.87
C PRO A 127 3.44 -5.20 5.02
N ARG A 128 3.66 -4.44 6.10
CA ARG A 128 4.27 -4.91 7.35
C ARG A 128 3.49 -4.40 8.54
N PHE A 129 3.51 -5.17 9.62
CA PHE A 129 3.09 -4.69 10.92
C PHE A 129 4.23 -3.93 11.57
N SER A 130 3.96 -2.74 12.09
CA SER A 130 4.85 -1.99 12.94
C SER A 130 5.10 -2.75 14.25
N ILE A 131 6.30 -2.63 14.80
CA ILE A 131 6.56 -3.05 16.19
C ILE A 131 5.64 -2.26 17.14
N LEU A 132 5.12 -2.98 18.13
CA LEU A 132 4.27 -2.41 19.16
C LEU A 132 5.11 -1.94 20.35
N PRO A 133 4.67 -0.87 21.05
CA PRO A 133 3.65 0.08 20.60
C PRO A 133 4.14 0.86 19.36
N THR A 134 3.21 1.40 18.57
CA THR A 134 3.49 2.17 17.33
C THR A 134 4.04 3.58 17.62
N LYS A 135 5.07 3.63 18.46
CA LYS A 135 5.82 4.82 18.86
C LYS A 135 7.22 4.75 18.29
N THR A 136 7.69 5.87 17.76
CA THR A 136 8.97 6.01 17.06
C THR A 136 10.13 5.36 17.81
N GLU A 137 10.26 5.57 19.13
CA GLU A 137 11.36 5.03 19.92
C GLU A 137 11.38 3.50 20.06
N TYR A 138 10.26 2.82 19.80
CA TYR A 138 10.17 1.35 19.78
C TYR A 138 10.21 0.85 18.33
N ALA A 139 9.36 1.40 17.48
CA ALA A 139 9.16 0.92 16.12
C ALA A 139 10.35 1.22 15.20
N LYS A 140 10.86 2.46 15.23
CA LYS A 140 12.01 2.85 14.40
C LYS A 140 13.32 2.28 14.94
N TRP A 141 13.45 2.16 16.26
CA TRP A 141 14.62 1.49 16.84
C TRP A 141 14.71 0.04 16.36
N SER A 142 13.59 -0.69 16.36
CA SER A 142 13.54 -2.07 15.88
C SER A 142 13.75 -2.15 14.36
N LEU A 143 13.14 -1.23 13.61
CA LEU A 143 13.32 -1.09 12.16
C LEU A 143 14.80 -1.09 11.75
N TYR A 144 15.63 -0.33 12.48
CA TYR A 144 17.06 -0.20 12.19
C TYR A 144 17.92 -1.31 12.78
N SER A 145 17.62 -1.73 14.00
CA SER A 145 18.47 -2.68 14.73
C SER A 145 18.27 -4.13 14.33
N GLN A 146 17.13 -4.46 13.71
CA GLN A 146 16.65 -5.83 13.50
C GLN A 146 16.41 -6.60 14.82
N LEU A 147 16.27 -5.88 15.93
CA LEU A 147 16.06 -6.44 17.27
C LEU A 147 14.73 -5.94 17.84
N LEU A 148 14.23 -6.64 18.86
CA LEU A 148 13.02 -6.27 19.57
C LEU A 148 13.33 -5.34 20.75
N PRO A 149 12.36 -4.53 21.23
CA PRO A 149 12.60 -3.54 22.29
C PRO A 149 12.99 -4.09 23.67
N ASN A 150 12.83 -5.39 23.94
CA ASN A 150 13.33 -6.03 25.15
C ASN A 150 14.83 -6.34 25.11
N ASP A 151 15.50 -6.13 23.98
CA ASP A 151 16.95 -6.30 23.89
C ASP A 151 17.67 -5.35 24.85
N SER A 152 18.71 -5.85 25.52
CA SER A 152 19.49 -5.07 26.50
C SER A 152 20.12 -3.78 25.96
N SER A 153 20.29 -3.68 24.65
CA SER A 153 20.83 -2.51 23.97
C SER A 153 19.76 -1.50 23.51
N TRP A 154 18.48 -1.77 23.77
CA TRP A 154 17.39 -0.86 23.44
C TRP A 154 17.60 0.50 24.12
N SER A 155 17.32 1.56 23.35
CA SER A 155 17.34 2.93 23.86
C SER A 155 16.40 3.81 23.06
N MET A 156 15.96 4.94 23.62
CA MET A 156 15.10 5.87 22.90
C MET A 156 15.79 6.57 21.71
N ASP A 157 17.11 6.47 21.60
CA ASP A 157 17.89 7.03 20.50
C ASP A 157 17.93 6.06 19.31
N THR A 158 17.12 6.35 18.29
CA THR A 158 17.04 5.56 17.05
C THR A 158 18.31 5.65 16.21
N GLY A 159 19.15 6.68 16.40
CA GLY A 159 20.45 6.79 15.74
C GLY A 159 21.40 5.68 16.19
N LYS A 160 21.39 5.34 17.48
CA LYS A 160 22.16 4.19 18.01
C LYS A 160 21.68 2.86 17.42
N ALA A 161 20.39 2.73 17.12
CA ALA A 161 19.88 1.54 16.45
C ALA A 161 20.47 1.38 15.04
N PHE A 162 20.55 2.47 14.27
CA PHE A 162 21.12 2.43 12.92
C PHE A 162 22.57 1.95 12.90
N THR A 163 23.37 2.29 13.92
CA THR A 163 24.76 1.80 14.00
C THR A 163 24.87 0.26 13.99
N LYS A 164 23.80 -0.45 14.41
CA LYS A 164 23.74 -1.92 14.38
C LYS A 164 23.58 -2.49 12.96
N MET A 165 23.17 -1.69 11.98
CA MET A 165 23.21 -2.08 10.56
C MET A 165 24.63 -2.42 10.11
N GLY A 166 25.66 -1.84 10.76
CA GLY A 166 27.07 -2.08 10.46
C GLY A 166 27.51 -1.58 9.09
N MET A 167 26.66 -0.85 8.36
CA MET A 167 26.95 -0.32 7.04
C MET A 167 26.12 0.92 6.73
N GLY A 168 26.62 1.72 5.78
CA GLY A 168 25.97 2.93 5.31
C GLY A 168 26.08 4.10 6.26
N GLU A 169 25.35 5.16 5.91
CA GLU A 169 25.27 6.39 6.69
C GLU A 169 23.81 6.85 6.80
N ARG A 170 23.45 7.43 7.96
CA ARG A 170 22.10 7.93 8.24
C ARG A 170 22.08 9.46 8.26
N TYR A 171 21.19 10.02 7.45
CA TYR A 171 21.01 11.45 7.28
C TYR A 171 19.61 11.83 7.74
N THR A 172 19.50 12.72 8.72
CA THR A 172 18.22 13.34 9.08
C THR A 172 17.93 14.55 8.18
N ASP A 173 16.75 15.15 8.28
CA ASP A 173 16.36 16.31 7.48
C ASP A 173 17.35 17.50 7.53
N TYR A 174 18.11 17.62 8.63
CA TYR A 174 19.15 18.65 8.81
C TYR A 174 20.45 18.36 8.04
N HIS A 175 20.69 17.10 7.68
CA HIS A 175 21.90 16.62 7.00
C HIS A 175 21.68 16.33 5.50
N ARG A 176 20.63 16.89 4.89
CA ARG A 176 20.32 16.69 3.46
C ARG A 176 21.42 17.18 2.51
N ALA A 177 22.15 18.23 2.89
CA ALA A 177 23.27 18.72 2.06
C ALA A 177 24.43 17.72 2.02
N GLU A 178 24.73 17.07 3.15
CA GLU A 178 25.73 16.01 3.26
C GLU A 178 25.31 14.78 2.45
N LEU A 179 24.03 14.37 2.56
CA LEU A 179 23.48 13.29 1.74
C LEU A 179 23.70 13.53 0.24
N ARG A 180 23.38 14.73 -0.27
CA ARG A 180 23.61 15.08 -1.68
C ARG A 180 25.08 14.99 -2.07
N GLN A 181 25.96 15.47 -1.21
CA GLN A 181 27.40 15.42 -1.45
C GLN A 181 27.92 13.98 -1.51
N ASP A 182 27.47 13.13 -0.59
CA ASP A 182 27.92 11.74 -0.50
C ASP A 182 27.31 10.86 -1.61
N LEU A 183 26.10 11.19 -2.09
CA LEU A 183 25.50 10.61 -3.30
C LEU A 183 26.30 10.96 -4.56
N LYS A 184 26.69 12.25 -4.75
CA LYS A 184 27.56 12.69 -5.85
C LYS A 184 28.87 11.94 -5.90
N GLN A 185 29.42 11.62 -4.74
CA GLN A 185 30.69 10.93 -4.61
C GLN A 185 30.55 9.41 -4.76
N GLY A 186 29.35 8.84 -4.66
CA GLY A 186 29.17 7.39 -4.58
C GLY A 186 29.87 6.78 -3.35
N LYS A 187 29.91 7.53 -2.25
CA LYS A 187 30.70 7.23 -1.04
C LYS A 187 30.27 5.98 -0.29
N HIS A 188 28.99 5.60 -0.35
CA HIS A 188 28.42 4.50 0.45
C HIS A 188 27.62 3.51 -0.40
N GLN A 189 27.46 2.28 0.09
CA GLN A 189 26.49 1.32 -0.46
C GLN A 189 25.07 1.56 0.05
N LEU A 190 24.94 2.17 1.24
CA LEU A 190 23.66 2.47 1.86
C LEU A 190 23.63 3.94 2.29
N TYR A 191 22.64 4.65 1.78
CA TYR A 191 22.29 6.00 2.17
C TYR A 191 20.91 5.96 2.83
N CYS A 192 20.82 6.19 4.13
CA CYS A 192 19.55 6.20 4.84
C CYS A 192 19.08 7.65 5.05
N TRP A 193 18.07 8.10 4.30
CA TRP A 193 17.40 9.36 4.59
C TRP A 193 16.24 9.12 5.54
N ASP A 194 16.40 9.56 6.79
CA ASP A 194 15.41 9.47 7.86
C ASP A 194 14.70 10.82 8.00
N THR A 195 13.47 10.91 7.49
CA THR A 195 12.70 12.15 7.47
C THR A 195 11.54 12.09 8.47
N GLU A 196 11.40 13.17 9.24
CA GLU A 196 10.32 13.34 10.22
C GLU A 196 9.24 14.31 9.69
N GLN A 197 9.37 14.78 8.45
CA GLN A 197 8.50 15.80 7.87
C GLN A 197 7.01 15.41 7.94
N PHE A 198 6.70 14.12 7.74
CA PHE A 198 5.33 13.65 7.67
C PHE A 198 4.69 13.47 9.05
N ASP A 199 5.37 12.84 10.02
CA ASP A 199 4.89 12.78 11.41
C ASP A 199 4.73 14.18 12.03
N LYS A 200 5.73 15.07 11.84
CA LYS A 200 5.67 16.46 12.32
C LYS A 200 4.45 17.21 11.81
N LEU A 201 4.08 16.99 10.55
CA LEU A 201 2.89 17.61 9.96
C LEU A 201 1.62 17.29 10.80
N TYR A 202 1.42 16.03 11.15
CA TYR A 202 0.27 15.60 11.95
C TYR A 202 0.29 16.18 13.36
N HIS A 203 1.48 16.42 13.92
CA HIS A 203 1.65 17.04 15.23
C HIS A 203 1.45 18.56 15.24
N THR A 204 1.59 19.24 14.11
CA THR A 204 1.44 20.70 14.03
C THR A 204 0.06 21.15 13.53
N GLU A 205 -0.59 20.37 12.67
CA GLU A 205 -1.84 20.77 12.02
C GLU A 205 -3.06 20.76 12.96
N ARG A 206 -3.96 21.73 12.76
CA ARG A 206 -5.15 21.93 13.63
C ARG A 206 -6.48 21.82 12.90
N ASP A 207 -6.46 21.68 11.59
CA ASP A 207 -7.65 21.47 10.75
C ASP A 207 -7.50 20.19 9.93
N TRP A 208 -8.23 19.16 10.34
CA TRP A 208 -8.25 17.86 9.66
C TRP A 208 -8.64 17.96 8.18
N LYS A 209 -9.63 18.78 7.83
CA LYS A 209 -10.11 18.88 6.45
C LYS A 209 -9.05 19.54 5.57
N HIS A 210 -8.40 20.58 6.08
CA HIS A 210 -7.33 21.27 5.37
C HIS A 210 -6.09 20.39 5.21
N LEU A 211 -5.64 19.76 6.32
CA LEU A 211 -4.56 18.78 6.32
C LEU A 211 -4.84 17.69 5.28
N HIS A 212 -6.01 17.07 5.33
CA HIS A 212 -6.30 15.92 4.47
C HIS A 212 -6.49 16.30 2.99
N LYS A 213 -7.06 17.46 2.67
CA LYS A 213 -7.32 17.82 1.26
C LYS A 213 -6.14 18.51 0.58
N LEU A 214 -5.28 19.19 1.33
CA LEU A 214 -4.25 20.06 0.76
C LEU A 214 -2.85 19.76 1.29
N ILE A 215 -2.64 19.87 2.61
CA ILE A 215 -1.28 19.89 3.15
C ILE A 215 -0.61 18.51 3.10
N ARG A 216 -1.36 17.43 3.41
CA ARG A 216 -0.84 16.06 3.33
C ARG A 216 -0.41 15.69 1.90
N PRO A 217 -1.25 15.80 0.86
CA PRO A 217 -0.82 15.57 -0.53
C PRO A 217 0.40 16.41 -0.93
N HIS A 218 0.44 17.69 -0.55
CA HIS A 218 1.57 18.57 -0.87
C HIS A 218 2.87 18.14 -0.20
N THR A 219 2.81 17.67 1.05
CA THR A 219 3.97 17.17 1.78
C THR A 219 4.50 15.88 1.16
N LEU A 220 3.62 14.94 0.79
CA LEU A 220 4.00 13.72 0.09
C LEU A 220 4.60 14.00 -1.29
N GLU A 221 4.05 14.96 -2.04
CA GLU A 221 4.63 15.40 -3.31
C GLU A 221 6.02 16.05 -3.10
N GLY A 222 6.19 16.82 -2.02
CA GLY A 222 7.48 17.39 -1.61
C GLY A 222 8.53 16.31 -1.33
N ILE A 223 8.18 15.30 -0.51
CA ILE A 223 9.04 14.14 -0.23
C ILE A 223 9.38 13.42 -1.55
N ALA A 224 8.40 13.18 -2.43
CA ALA A 224 8.65 12.55 -3.72
C ALA A 224 9.67 13.33 -4.57
N LYS A 225 9.52 14.66 -4.67
CA LYS A 225 10.46 15.53 -5.38
C LYS A 225 11.86 15.48 -4.77
N GLU A 226 11.96 15.39 -3.45
CA GLU A 226 13.25 15.24 -2.79
C GLU A 226 13.92 13.90 -3.12
N ILE A 227 13.18 12.79 -3.09
CA ILE A 227 13.69 11.47 -3.52
C ILE A 227 14.23 11.52 -4.95
N ILE A 228 13.45 12.06 -5.89
CA ILE A 228 13.89 12.22 -7.29
C ILE A 228 15.16 13.08 -7.37
N SER A 229 15.18 14.19 -6.64
CA SER A 229 16.37 15.05 -6.61
C SER A 229 17.59 14.40 -5.96
N PHE A 230 17.44 13.38 -5.11
CA PHE A 230 18.58 12.62 -4.57
C PHE A 230 19.09 11.60 -5.59
N LEU A 231 18.17 10.96 -6.33
CA LEU A 231 18.53 10.06 -7.43
C LEU A 231 19.34 10.78 -8.51
N GLU A 232 18.93 12.00 -8.89
CA GLU A 232 19.62 12.83 -9.89
C GLU A 232 21.04 13.23 -9.47
N GLU A 233 21.34 13.25 -8.17
CA GLU A 233 22.66 13.60 -7.65
C GLU A 233 23.63 12.42 -7.73
N PHE A 234 23.13 11.19 -7.88
CA PHE A 234 23.95 9.99 -7.99
C PHE A 234 24.47 9.82 -9.42
N LYS A 235 25.76 9.51 -9.61
CA LYS A 235 26.41 9.46 -10.94
C LYS A 235 25.77 8.49 -11.94
N SER A 236 25.12 7.45 -11.43
CA SER A 236 24.48 6.39 -12.22
C SER A 236 23.09 6.10 -11.63
N PRO A 237 22.11 6.99 -11.80
CA PRO A 237 20.80 6.90 -11.14
C PRO A 237 20.08 5.56 -11.40
N GLU A 238 20.30 4.94 -12.55
CA GLU A 238 19.76 3.63 -12.93
C GLU A 238 20.28 2.46 -12.07
N ARG A 239 21.44 2.64 -11.42
CA ARG A 239 22.05 1.68 -10.51
C ARG A 239 21.61 1.86 -9.05
N LEU A 240 21.06 3.02 -8.71
CA LEU A 240 20.60 3.32 -7.35
C LEU A 240 19.18 2.76 -7.16
N ARG A 241 19.02 1.85 -6.20
CA ARG A 241 17.69 1.42 -5.75
C ARG A 241 17.15 2.37 -4.70
N VAL A 242 15.86 2.62 -4.73
CA VAL A 242 15.16 3.36 -3.67
C VAL A 242 14.30 2.39 -2.87
N ALA A 243 14.69 2.11 -1.63
CA ALA A 243 13.87 1.38 -0.69
C ALA A 243 13.09 2.39 0.16
N ILE A 244 11.76 2.27 0.25
CA ILE A 244 10.91 3.15 1.07
C ILE A 244 10.25 2.31 2.15
N ALA A 245 10.29 2.79 3.38
CA ALA A 245 9.61 2.18 4.52
C ALA A 245 9.19 3.23 5.55
N SER A 246 8.45 2.78 6.57
CA SER A 246 8.06 3.55 7.73
C SER A 246 8.33 2.79 9.02
N ASP A 247 8.29 3.48 10.14
CA ASP A 247 8.20 2.88 11.46
C ASP A 247 6.74 2.58 11.85
N HIS A 248 5.83 3.53 11.67
CA HIS A 248 4.39 3.40 11.94
C HIS A 248 3.53 4.25 10.99
N GLY A 249 2.22 4.17 11.13
CA GLY A 249 1.25 5.08 10.51
C GLY A 249 0.66 6.08 11.49
N GLN A 250 -0.48 6.68 11.12
CA GLN A 250 -1.16 7.72 11.88
C GLN A 250 -2.65 7.45 11.92
N MET A 251 -3.31 7.79 13.04
CA MET A 251 -4.77 7.74 13.11
C MET A 251 -5.40 8.68 12.09
N MET A 252 -6.31 8.13 11.28
CA MET A 252 -7.08 8.90 10.32
C MET A 252 -8.29 9.56 10.98
N GLY A 253 -8.50 10.85 10.69
CA GLY A 253 -9.61 11.63 11.24
C GLY A 253 -9.23 12.40 12.50
N VAL A 254 -10.25 12.66 13.32
CA VAL A 254 -10.09 13.33 14.60
C VAL A 254 -10.41 12.39 15.75
N ALA A 255 -9.54 12.35 16.75
CA ALA A 255 -9.70 11.56 17.97
C ALA A 255 -10.16 12.44 19.13
N LYS A 256 -10.93 11.84 20.06
CA LYS A 256 -11.27 12.48 21.33
C LYS A 256 -10.19 12.22 22.37
N LYS A 257 -9.96 13.19 23.25
CA LYS A 257 -9.11 13.00 24.42
C LYS A 257 -9.80 12.06 25.43
N ILE A 258 -9.08 11.05 25.90
CA ILE A 258 -9.51 10.17 26.98
C ILE A 258 -9.15 10.85 28.31
N SER A 259 -10.15 11.01 29.17
CA SER A 259 -10.02 11.64 30.49
C SER A 259 -11.04 11.02 31.46
N PRO A 260 -10.71 10.87 32.76
CA PRO A 260 -9.38 11.02 33.34
C PRO A 260 -8.43 9.89 32.88
N ILE A 261 -7.12 10.16 32.92
CA ILE A 261 -6.09 9.13 32.73
C ILE A 261 -5.98 8.35 34.05
N PRO A 262 -5.98 7.01 34.04
CA PRO A 262 -5.78 6.21 35.25
C PRO A 262 -4.50 6.60 36.01
N PRO A 263 -4.50 6.56 37.35
CA PRO A 263 -3.34 6.93 38.16
C PRO A 263 -2.16 6.00 37.90
N GLY A 264 -0.93 6.52 38.01
CA GLY A 264 0.30 5.73 37.83
C GLY A 264 0.75 5.53 36.37
N LEU A 265 0.02 6.08 35.39
CA LEU A 265 0.36 6.00 33.98
C LEU A 265 1.14 7.22 33.47
N GLU A 266 2.25 7.01 32.76
CA GLU A 266 2.97 8.05 32.03
C GLU A 266 2.49 8.11 30.57
N ALA A 267 1.49 8.95 30.30
CA ALA A 267 0.81 9.01 29.00
C ALA A 267 1.61 9.71 27.89
N LYS A 268 1.64 9.09 26.70
CA LYS A 268 2.24 9.63 25.46
C LYS A 268 1.41 9.20 24.24
N GLY A 269 0.66 10.14 23.65
CA GLY A 269 -0.20 9.83 22.50
C GLY A 269 -1.28 8.80 22.85
N ARG A 270 -1.26 7.63 22.20
CA ARG A 270 -2.21 6.53 22.41
C ARG A 270 -1.69 5.39 23.31
N MET A 271 -0.53 5.57 23.94
CA MET A 271 0.00 4.65 24.95
C MET A 271 0.35 5.36 26.24
N ALA A 272 0.51 4.60 27.32
CA ALA A 272 1.10 5.06 28.56
C ALA A 272 2.02 3.99 29.15
N LYS A 273 3.13 4.39 29.75
CA LYS A 273 3.97 3.45 30.50
C LYS A 273 3.26 3.08 31.79
N GLY A 274 3.29 1.79 32.14
CA GLY A 274 2.55 1.21 33.26
C GLY A 274 1.32 0.42 32.83
N ILE A 275 0.72 -0.29 33.78
CA ILE A 275 -0.47 -1.13 33.59
C ILE A 275 -1.69 -0.48 34.26
N THR A 276 -2.86 -0.65 33.64
CA THR A 276 -4.16 -0.35 34.24
C THR A 276 -5.15 -1.46 33.91
N ASP A 277 -6.13 -1.65 34.79
CA ASP A 277 -7.31 -2.52 34.61
C ASP A 277 -8.49 -1.79 33.95
N ASP A 278 -8.33 -0.52 33.60
CA ASP A 278 -9.35 0.28 32.93
C ASP A 278 -9.68 -0.31 31.54
N LEU A 279 -10.95 -0.66 31.34
CA LEU A 279 -11.47 -1.31 30.13
C LEU A 279 -11.25 -0.52 28.83
N ARG A 280 -10.90 0.77 28.93
CA ARG A 280 -10.53 1.62 27.79
C ARG A 280 -9.13 1.31 27.25
N PHE A 281 -8.36 0.50 27.97
CA PHE A 281 -6.97 0.17 27.67
C PHE A 281 -6.77 -1.32 27.46
N ILE A 282 -5.67 -1.65 26.79
CA ILE A 282 -5.10 -2.99 26.68
C ILE A 282 -3.70 -2.92 27.30
N ALA A 283 -3.41 -3.83 28.24
CA ALA A 283 -2.08 -3.97 28.80
C ALA A 283 -1.21 -4.84 27.88
N LEU A 284 -0.08 -4.28 27.47
CA LEU A 284 1.01 -4.97 26.79
C LEU A 284 2.08 -5.29 27.85
N GLU A 285 2.01 -6.49 28.39
CA GLU A 285 2.98 -7.02 29.36
C GLU A 285 4.36 -7.18 28.71
N SER A 286 5.40 -6.72 29.41
CA SER A 286 6.76 -6.59 28.86
C SER A 286 7.35 -7.89 28.35
N ASP A 287 7.17 -8.97 29.09
CA ASP A 287 7.61 -10.32 28.73
C ASP A 287 6.88 -10.85 27.49
N ARG A 288 5.55 -10.73 27.46
CA ARG A 288 4.69 -11.23 26.39
C ARG A 288 4.88 -10.46 25.09
N TYR A 289 5.11 -9.15 25.15
CA TYR A 289 5.21 -8.29 23.97
C TYR A 289 6.64 -7.88 23.60
N SER A 290 7.64 -8.39 24.31
CA SER A 290 9.07 -8.05 24.09
C SER A 290 9.31 -6.55 24.20
N LEU A 291 8.83 -5.96 25.30
CA LEU A 291 8.99 -4.55 25.64
C LEU A 291 9.97 -4.38 26.80
N PRO A 292 10.62 -3.21 26.94
CA PRO A 292 11.50 -2.92 28.06
C PRO A 292 10.76 -2.69 29.39
N HIS A 293 9.45 -2.45 29.34
CA HIS A 293 8.55 -2.27 30.48
C HIS A 293 7.10 -2.43 30.01
N ASP A 294 6.18 -2.58 30.96
CA ASP A 294 4.77 -2.75 30.63
C ASP A 294 4.15 -1.45 30.10
N ILE A 295 3.26 -1.58 29.12
CA ILE A 295 2.65 -0.45 28.42
C ILE A 295 1.15 -0.66 28.31
N SER A 296 0.37 0.34 28.68
CA SER A 296 -1.07 0.38 28.43
C SER A 296 -1.37 1.16 27.16
N VAL A 297 -2.00 0.54 26.18
CA VAL A 297 -2.42 1.18 24.92
C VAL A 297 -3.91 1.40 24.90
N VAL A 298 -4.36 2.49 24.29
CA VAL A 298 -5.79 2.79 24.16
C VAL A 298 -6.46 1.77 23.24
N LYS A 299 -7.54 1.13 23.71
CA LYS A 299 -8.28 0.10 22.96
C LYS A 299 -9.06 0.68 21.77
N GLY A 300 -9.57 1.91 21.88
CA GLY A 300 -10.41 2.56 20.87
C GLY A 300 -9.71 3.66 20.06
N SER A 301 -10.49 4.46 19.33
CA SER A 301 -9.98 5.56 18.48
C SER A 301 -9.57 6.83 19.24
N GLY A 302 -9.71 6.84 20.58
CA GLY A 302 -9.34 7.98 21.43
C GLY A 302 -7.83 8.14 21.65
N SER A 303 -7.40 9.27 22.22
CA SER A 303 -5.98 9.51 22.55
C SER A 303 -5.84 10.07 23.96
N LEU A 304 -4.73 9.82 24.63
CA LEU A 304 -4.44 10.37 25.97
C LEU A 304 -3.93 11.82 25.88
N GLY A 305 -3.35 12.18 24.74
CA GLY A 305 -2.84 13.53 24.50
C GLY A 305 -2.29 13.71 23.09
N SER A 306 -1.92 14.96 22.80
CA SER A 306 -1.30 15.39 21.56
C SER A 306 -0.46 16.64 21.82
N PHE A 307 0.49 16.92 20.93
CA PHE A 307 1.24 18.18 20.91
C PHE A 307 0.36 19.37 20.51
N SER A 308 -0.67 19.12 19.68
CA SER A 308 -1.62 20.13 19.23
C SER A 308 -3.06 19.62 19.28
N TYR A 309 -3.98 20.58 19.38
CA TYR A 309 -5.41 20.35 19.42
C TYR A 309 -6.11 21.23 18.39
N THR A 310 -7.19 20.71 17.82
CA THR A 310 -8.08 21.49 16.95
C THR A 310 -8.84 22.55 17.76
N ILE A 311 -9.52 23.46 17.07
CA ILE A 311 -10.42 24.45 17.72
C ILE A 311 -11.50 23.79 18.60
N ASN A 312 -11.89 22.54 18.28
CA ASN A 312 -12.90 21.78 19.01
C ASN A 312 -12.29 20.85 20.07
N GLN A 313 -11.02 21.06 20.43
CA GLN A 313 -10.28 20.24 21.41
C GLN A 313 -10.20 18.75 21.05
N THR A 314 -10.23 18.45 19.75
CA THR A 314 -9.94 17.10 19.23
C THR A 314 -8.48 16.98 18.81
N ILE A 315 -8.03 15.76 18.60
CA ILE A 315 -6.65 15.41 18.28
C ILE A 315 -6.57 14.88 16.84
N ILE A 316 -5.52 15.22 16.11
CA ILE A 316 -5.24 14.74 14.74
C ILE A 316 -3.96 13.91 14.79
N GLY A 317 -3.90 12.82 14.00
CA GLY A 317 -2.69 12.02 13.81
C GLY A 317 -2.01 11.62 15.12
N SER A 318 -2.80 11.11 16.06
CA SER A 318 -2.23 10.47 17.25
C SER A 318 -1.78 9.07 16.89
N HIS A 319 -0.65 8.63 17.43
CA HIS A 319 -0.14 7.27 17.27
C HIS A 319 0.30 6.64 18.61
N GLY A 320 0.73 5.38 18.60
CA GLY A 320 1.16 4.58 19.76
C GLY A 320 0.19 3.47 20.16
N GLY A 321 -0.91 3.29 19.44
CA GLY A 321 -1.93 2.28 19.70
C GLY A 321 -1.79 1.03 18.83
N LEU A 322 -2.92 0.34 18.66
CA LEU A 322 -3.03 -0.92 17.92
C LEU A 322 -3.95 -0.82 16.68
N PHE A 323 -4.36 0.39 16.29
CA PHE A 323 -5.31 0.53 15.19
C PHE A 323 -4.63 0.20 13.85
N PRO A 324 -5.39 -0.36 12.88
CA PRO A 324 -4.82 -0.74 11.59
C PRO A 324 -4.11 0.42 10.88
N GLU A 325 -4.63 1.64 10.97
CA GLU A 325 -4.03 2.84 10.38
C GLU A 325 -2.64 3.18 10.92
N GLU A 326 -2.36 2.81 12.18
CA GLU A 326 -1.07 3.05 12.84
C GLU A 326 -0.13 1.85 12.67
N VAL A 327 -0.67 0.63 12.67
CA VAL A 327 0.11 -0.61 12.71
C VAL A 327 0.56 -1.02 11.31
N VAL A 328 -0.26 -0.86 10.28
CA VAL A 328 0.07 -1.38 8.95
C VAL A 328 0.74 -0.31 8.09
N ILE A 329 1.98 -0.60 7.70
CA ILE A 329 2.86 0.27 6.90
C ILE A 329 3.22 -0.38 5.56
N GLY A 330 3.69 0.42 4.60
CA GLY A 330 4.20 -0.07 3.33
C GLY A 330 5.72 -0.23 3.30
N VAL A 331 6.18 -1.18 2.49
CA VAL A 331 7.58 -1.36 2.10
C VAL A 331 7.64 -1.55 0.59
N SER A 332 8.51 -0.80 -0.09
CA SER A 332 8.64 -0.87 -1.55
C SER A 332 10.06 -0.64 -2.00
N VAL A 333 10.44 -1.28 -3.09
CA VAL A 333 11.72 -1.07 -3.78
C VAL A 333 11.43 -0.54 -5.17
N LEU A 334 12.06 0.58 -5.53
CA LEU A 334 11.91 1.24 -6.82
C LEU A 334 13.26 1.40 -7.51
N ARG A 335 13.21 1.51 -8.84
CA ARG A 335 14.33 1.85 -9.70
C ARG A 335 13.88 2.76 -10.82
N GLN A 336 14.79 3.56 -11.37
CA GLN A 336 14.50 4.41 -12.53
C GLN A 336 14.09 3.61 -13.77
N THR A 337 14.63 2.40 -13.94
CA THR A 337 14.27 1.53 -15.04
C THR A 337 14.14 0.10 -14.55
N VAL A 338 12.99 -0.51 -14.85
CA VAL A 338 12.72 -1.93 -14.62
C VAL A 338 12.37 -2.55 -15.96
N GLN A 339 13.07 -3.62 -16.33
CA GLN A 339 12.77 -4.34 -17.57
C GLN A 339 11.47 -5.14 -17.38
N ARG A 340 10.37 -4.65 -17.95
CA ARG A 340 9.09 -5.36 -17.98
C ARG A 340 9.08 -6.41 -19.09
N ARG A 341 8.54 -7.58 -18.79
CA ARG A 341 8.21 -8.59 -19.82
C ARG A 341 6.85 -8.25 -20.44
N PRO A 342 6.62 -8.57 -21.73
CA PRO A 342 5.33 -8.39 -22.35
C PRO A 342 4.23 -9.06 -21.53
N VAL A 343 3.16 -8.32 -21.28
CA VAL A 343 1.88 -8.89 -20.84
C VAL A 343 1.17 -9.39 -22.08
N PHE A 344 0.51 -10.54 -22.03
CA PHE A 344 -0.32 -11.02 -23.13
C PHE A 344 -1.78 -11.04 -22.71
N ILE A 345 -2.66 -10.64 -23.63
CA ILE A 345 -4.10 -10.77 -23.45
C ILE A 345 -4.71 -11.35 -24.73
N SER A 346 -5.52 -12.39 -24.57
CA SER A 346 -6.32 -12.95 -25.65
C SER A 346 -7.78 -13.04 -25.22
N CYS A 347 -8.67 -12.69 -26.14
CA CYS A 347 -10.11 -12.80 -25.93
C CYS A 347 -10.69 -13.78 -26.96
N ARG A 348 -11.44 -14.78 -26.50
CA ARG A 348 -12.08 -15.79 -27.36
C ARG A 348 -13.54 -15.95 -26.98
N SER A 349 -14.39 -16.13 -27.96
CA SER A 349 -15.80 -16.44 -27.72
C SER A 349 -16.34 -17.31 -28.84
N GLU A 350 -17.37 -18.08 -28.55
CA GLU A 350 -18.17 -18.80 -29.53
C GLU A 350 -19.64 -18.72 -29.10
N GLY A 351 -20.54 -18.44 -30.05
CA GLY A 351 -21.95 -18.39 -29.74
C GLY A 351 -22.81 -17.87 -30.88
N LYS A 352 -24.08 -17.57 -30.57
CA LYS A 352 -25.05 -17.03 -31.53
C LYS A 352 -25.16 -15.52 -31.34
N PRO A 353 -25.60 -14.77 -32.36
CA PRO A 353 -25.85 -13.34 -32.18
C PRO A 353 -26.75 -13.05 -30.96
N GLY A 354 -26.38 -12.03 -30.19
CA GLY A 354 -27.04 -11.65 -28.95
C GLY A 354 -26.77 -12.53 -27.73
N GLN A 355 -26.03 -13.64 -27.84
CA GLN A 355 -25.70 -14.49 -26.69
C GLN A 355 -24.33 -15.17 -26.84
N GLY A 356 -23.38 -14.77 -25.98
CA GLY A 356 -22.10 -15.44 -25.86
C GLY A 356 -21.41 -15.21 -24.52
N GLU A 357 -20.40 -16.02 -24.28
CA GLU A 357 -19.44 -15.81 -23.19
C GLU A 357 -18.06 -15.52 -23.80
N LEU A 358 -17.48 -14.41 -23.38
CA LEU A 358 -16.12 -14.03 -23.73
C LEU A 358 -15.18 -14.60 -22.68
N GLU A 359 -14.34 -15.55 -23.08
CA GLU A 359 -13.18 -15.99 -22.34
C GLU A 359 -12.07 -14.96 -22.52
N ILE A 360 -11.57 -14.43 -21.41
CA ILE A 360 -10.47 -13.47 -21.37
C ILE A 360 -9.32 -14.17 -20.64
N THR A 361 -8.19 -14.31 -21.33
CA THR A 361 -6.96 -14.87 -20.74
C THR A 361 -5.90 -13.80 -20.69
N ILE A 362 -5.31 -13.58 -19.51
CA ILE A 362 -4.23 -12.62 -19.29
C ILE A 362 -3.03 -13.35 -18.71
N GLU A 363 -1.88 -13.17 -19.35
CA GLU A 363 -0.59 -13.73 -18.92
C GLU A 363 0.32 -12.61 -18.38
N ASN A 364 0.75 -12.76 -17.14
CA ASN A 364 1.66 -11.84 -16.48
C ASN A 364 2.99 -12.52 -16.15
N ASN A 365 4.00 -12.31 -16.99
CA ASN A 365 5.36 -12.82 -16.76
C ASN A 365 6.24 -11.88 -15.92
N ASN A 366 5.67 -10.82 -15.34
CA ASN A 366 6.41 -9.88 -14.51
C ASN A 366 6.46 -10.33 -13.03
N SER A 367 7.43 -9.80 -12.30
CA SER A 367 7.64 -10.04 -10.84
C SER A 367 6.63 -9.32 -9.94
N VAL A 368 5.72 -8.54 -10.52
CA VAL A 368 4.73 -7.71 -9.83
C VAL A 368 3.33 -8.00 -10.38
N PRO A 369 2.27 -7.92 -9.54
CA PRO A 369 0.92 -8.22 -9.98
C PRO A 369 0.38 -7.14 -10.93
N LEU A 370 -0.60 -7.53 -11.75
CA LEU A 370 -1.42 -6.59 -12.51
C LEU A 370 -2.73 -6.34 -11.77
N THR A 371 -3.05 -5.08 -11.53
CA THR A 371 -4.26 -4.63 -10.86
C THR A 371 -4.96 -3.56 -11.69
N ASP A 372 -6.15 -3.11 -11.25
CA ASP A 372 -6.91 -2.05 -11.94
C ASP A 372 -7.17 -2.34 -13.44
N LEU A 373 -7.35 -3.63 -13.77
CA LEU A 373 -7.55 -4.12 -15.13
C LEU A 373 -8.79 -3.49 -15.77
N CYS A 374 -8.63 -2.88 -16.94
CA CYS A 374 -9.73 -2.33 -17.72
C CYS A 374 -9.56 -2.70 -19.20
N LEU A 375 -10.51 -3.48 -19.71
CA LEU A 375 -10.49 -4.05 -21.06
C LEU A 375 -11.34 -3.24 -22.02
N TYR A 376 -10.76 -2.90 -23.17
CA TYR A 376 -11.40 -2.21 -24.28
C TYR A 376 -11.41 -3.15 -25.48
N ILE A 377 -12.57 -3.34 -26.09
CA ILE A 377 -12.76 -4.11 -27.32
C ILE A 377 -13.59 -3.26 -28.26
N SER A 378 -13.03 -2.93 -29.43
CA SER A 378 -13.61 -1.98 -30.37
C SER A 378 -14.94 -2.47 -30.94
N GLU A 379 -15.04 -3.78 -31.13
CA GLU A 379 -16.15 -4.46 -31.77
C GLU A 379 -17.33 -4.71 -30.83
N LEU A 380 -17.14 -4.63 -29.51
CA LEU A 380 -18.17 -4.92 -28.50
C LEU A 380 -18.63 -3.64 -27.79
N PRO A 381 -19.91 -3.22 -27.94
CA PRO A 381 -20.41 -1.96 -27.37
C PRO A 381 -20.17 -1.82 -25.87
N SER A 382 -20.34 -2.90 -25.10
CA SER A 382 -20.15 -2.92 -23.64
C SER A 382 -18.70 -2.75 -23.17
N PHE A 383 -17.73 -2.80 -24.09
CA PHE A 383 -16.31 -2.63 -23.81
C PHE A 383 -15.72 -1.34 -24.39
N LYS A 384 -16.45 -0.62 -25.26
CA LYS A 384 -15.94 0.62 -25.89
C LYS A 384 -15.54 1.70 -24.87
N THR A 385 -16.24 1.79 -23.74
CA THR A 385 -15.92 2.74 -22.66
C THR A 385 -14.98 2.17 -21.61
N GLY A 386 -14.46 0.96 -21.82
CA GLY A 386 -13.64 0.23 -20.87
C GLY A 386 -14.49 -0.56 -19.87
N LYS A 387 -14.24 -1.87 -19.81
CA LYS A 387 -14.86 -2.77 -18.85
C LYS A 387 -13.86 -3.12 -17.74
N PRO A 388 -14.07 -2.67 -16.49
CA PRO A 388 -13.24 -3.09 -15.37
C PRO A 388 -13.37 -4.60 -15.14
N LEU A 389 -12.24 -5.27 -14.98
CA LEU A 389 -12.19 -6.69 -14.66
C LEU A 389 -11.93 -6.81 -13.16
N LYS A 390 -12.79 -7.53 -12.44
CA LYS A 390 -12.66 -7.75 -10.98
C LYS A 390 -11.61 -8.83 -10.68
N ALA A 391 -10.45 -8.73 -11.30
CA ALA A 391 -9.35 -9.68 -11.17
C ALA A 391 -8.04 -8.96 -10.86
N LYS A 392 -7.20 -9.64 -10.10
CA LYS A 392 -5.78 -9.32 -9.89
C LYS A 392 -4.99 -10.47 -10.50
N ILE A 393 -4.09 -10.17 -11.43
CA ILE A 393 -3.23 -11.18 -12.04
C ILE A 393 -1.95 -11.24 -11.22
N LEU A 394 -1.67 -12.38 -10.61
CA LEU A 394 -0.49 -12.55 -9.78
C LEU A 394 0.80 -12.53 -10.61
N PRO A 395 1.97 -12.34 -9.97
CA PRO A 395 3.25 -12.45 -10.66
C PRO A 395 3.49 -13.84 -11.24
N ASN A 396 4.00 -13.92 -12.47
CA ASN A 396 4.33 -15.18 -13.15
C ASN A 396 3.14 -16.16 -13.24
N THR A 397 1.93 -15.65 -13.44
CA THR A 397 0.72 -16.47 -13.60
C THR A 397 -0.02 -16.14 -14.89
N GLN A 398 -0.86 -17.07 -15.31
CA GLN A 398 -1.88 -16.88 -16.32
C GLN A 398 -3.24 -17.08 -15.64
N GLU A 399 -4.17 -16.18 -15.90
CA GLU A 399 -5.54 -16.27 -15.37
C GLU A 399 -6.52 -16.15 -16.52
N SER A 400 -7.59 -16.95 -16.45
CA SER A 400 -8.69 -16.94 -17.41
C SER A 400 -10.01 -16.72 -16.68
N PHE A 401 -10.86 -15.87 -17.22
CA PHE A 401 -12.20 -15.62 -16.69
C PHE A 401 -13.19 -15.35 -17.81
N THR A 402 -14.46 -15.62 -17.53
CA THR A 402 -15.54 -15.43 -18.50
C THR A 402 -16.40 -14.22 -18.15
N THR A 403 -16.94 -13.58 -19.18
CA THR A 403 -18.01 -12.61 -19.02
C THR A 403 -19.03 -12.78 -20.13
N ILE A 404 -20.30 -12.54 -19.79
CA ILE A 404 -21.37 -12.49 -20.78
C ILE A 404 -21.16 -11.29 -21.72
N ILE A 405 -21.38 -11.53 -23.00
CA ILE A 405 -21.34 -10.54 -24.08
C ILE A 405 -22.50 -10.72 -25.05
N ASP A 406 -22.86 -9.64 -25.73
CA ASP A 406 -23.76 -9.69 -26.88
C ASP A 406 -22.90 -9.89 -28.14
N ILE A 407 -22.92 -11.10 -28.70
CA ILE A 407 -22.20 -11.39 -29.95
C ILE A 407 -22.87 -10.62 -31.10
N PRO A 408 -22.10 -9.88 -31.93
CA PRO A 408 -22.67 -9.15 -33.06
C PRO A 408 -23.14 -10.11 -34.17
N GLU A 409 -24.16 -9.69 -34.90
CA GLU A 409 -24.52 -10.32 -36.18
C GLU A 409 -23.45 -10.00 -37.22
N LEU A 410 -23.06 -11.00 -38.02
CA LEU A 410 -22.15 -10.76 -39.15
C LEU A 410 -22.97 -10.33 -40.38
N PRO A 411 -22.49 -9.33 -41.14
CA PRO A 411 -23.12 -8.93 -42.38
C PRO A 411 -23.36 -10.11 -43.34
N PRO A 412 -24.40 -10.06 -44.20
CA PRO A 412 -24.69 -11.15 -45.15
C PRO A 412 -23.53 -11.47 -46.10
N ASN A 413 -22.66 -10.51 -46.37
CA ASN A 413 -21.48 -10.63 -47.23
C ASN A 413 -20.17 -10.91 -46.47
N TYR A 414 -20.23 -11.19 -45.16
CA TYR A 414 -19.05 -11.50 -44.37
C TYR A 414 -18.57 -12.92 -44.67
N GLU A 415 -17.33 -13.06 -45.15
CA GLU A 415 -16.75 -14.37 -45.46
C GLU A 415 -16.28 -15.07 -44.17
N GLY A 416 -16.87 -16.22 -43.89
CA GLY A 416 -16.50 -17.07 -42.74
C GLY A 416 -17.31 -16.80 -41.48
N LYS A 417 -16.90 -17.44 -40.38
CA LYS A 417 -17.57 -17.36 -39.06
C LYS A 417 -16.74 -16.63 -38.00
N SER A 418 -15.47 -16.34 -38.29
CA SER A 418 -14.54 -15.76 -37.33
C SER A 418 -14.55 -14.24 -37.46
N TYR A 419 -14.88 -13.56 -36.37
CA TYR A 419 -14.88 -12.11 -36.26
C TYR A 419 -13.71 -11.67 -35.39
N SER A 420 -12.66 -11.12 -36.00
CA SER A 420 -11.47 -10.66 -35.29
C SER A 420 -11.79 -9.53 -34.33
N LEU A 421 -11.17 -9.56 -33.15
CA LEU A 421 -11.29 -8.53 -32.13
C LEU A 421 -10.05 -7.65 -32.10
N SER A 422 -10.26 -6.36 -31.89
CA SER A 422 -9.22 -5.37 -31.67
C SER A 422 -9.49 -4.60 -30.37
N GLY A 423 -8.43 -4.09 -29.76
CA GLY A 423 -8.55 -3.26 -28.56
C GLY A 423 -7.31 -3.30 -27.70
N GLU A 424 -7.48 -2.95 -26.43
CA GLU A 424 -6.40 -2.90 -25.45
C GLU A 424 -6.86 -3.25 -24.03
N LEU A 425 -5.91 -3.71 -23.23
CA LEU A 425 -6.01 -3.80 -21.79
C LEU A 425 -5.15 -2.70 -21.18
N THR A 426 -5.74 -1.89 -20.31
CA THR A 426 -5.01 -1.00 -19.41
C THR A 426 -4.98 -1.61 -18.01
N PHE A 427 -3.90 -1.38 -17.27
CA PHE A 427 -3.70 -2.00 -15.96
C PHE A 427 -2.68 -1.19 -15.14
N ARG A 428 -2.46 -1.60 -13.89
CA ARG A 428 -1.38 -1.10 -13.03
C ARG A 428 -0.46 -2.24 -12.60
N TYR A 429 0.85 -2.03 -12.67
CA TYR A 429 1.83 -2.87 -11.98
C TYR A 429 1.84 -2.51 -10.49
N ALA A 430 1.56 -3.48 -9.62
CA ALA A 430 1.53 -3.33 -8.17
C ALA A 430 0.76 -2.08 -7.67
N ASP A 431 -0.43 -1.82 -8.24
CA ASP A 431 -1.32 -0.72 -7.83
C ASP A 431 -0.83 0.72 -8.11
N THR A 432 0.36 0.89 -8.71
CA THR A 432 0.99 2.22 -8.83
C THR A 432 1.28 2.62 -10.28
N GLU A 433 2.08 1.84 -11.00
CA GLU A 433 2.62 2.16 -12.32
C GLU A 433 1.63 1.74 -13.42
N ILE A 434 1.29 2.63 -14.37
CA ILE A 434 0.28 2.35 -15.39
C ILE A 434 0.90 1.60 -16.57
N GLY A 435 0.24 0.52 -17.01
CA GLY A 435 0.60 -0.25 -18.20
C GLY A 435 -0.55 -0.33 -19.22
N ARG A 436 -0.20 -0.63 -20.47
CA ARG A 436 -1.15 -0.89 -21.56
C ARG A 436 -0.63 -1.96 -22.50
N VAL A 437 -1.53 -2.76 -23.06
CA VAL A 437 -1.20 -3.76 -24.09
C VAL A 437 -2.36 -3.94 -25.06
N SER A 438 -2.06 -4.11 -26.35
CA SER A 438 -3.07 -4.43 -27.35
C SER A 438 -3.53 -5.90 -27.26
N LEU A 439 -4.76 -6.16 -27.69
CA LEU A 439 -5.25 -7.54 -27.81
C LEU A 439 -4.36 -8.35 -28.76
N ASN A 440 -4.15 -9.62 -28.42
CA ASN A 440 -3.50 -10.58 -29.31
C ASN A 440 -4.27 -10.61 -30.65
N PRO A 441 -3.59 -10.50 -31.82
CA PRO A 441 -4.23 -10.57 -33.14
C PRO A 441 -5.08 -11.82 -33.41
N GLU A 442 -4.86 -12.90 -32.67
CA GLU A 442 -5.67 -14.13 -32.73
C GLU A 442 -6.96 -14.05 -31.90
N SER A 443 -7.21 -12.94 -31.20
CA SER A 443 -8.46 -12.73 -30.46
C SER A 443 -9.63 -12.64 -31.44
N ALA A 444 -10.63 -13.50 -31.27
CA ALA A 444 -11.74 -13.61 -32.20
C ALA A 444 -13.00 -14.17 -31.55
N ILE A 445 -14.14 -13.88 -32.18
CA ILE A 445 -15.44 -14.47 -31.86
C ILE A 445 -15.85 -15.39 -33.00
N ILE A 446 -16.22 -16.63 -32.70
CA ILE A 446 -16.84 -17.54 -33.65
C ILE A 446 -18.35 -17.33 -33.60
N VAL A 447 -18.92 -16.79 -34.68
CA VAL A 447 -20.36 -16.47 -34.78
C VAL A 447 -21.08 -17.61 -35.49
N ASN A 448 -21.89 -18.36 -34.72
CA ASN A 448 -22.74 -19.42 -35.19
C ASN A 448 -24.11 -18.88 -35.64
N GLN A 449 -24.12 -18.14 -36.75
CA GLN A 449 -25.35 -17.66 -37.38
C GLN A 449 -25.87 -18.62 -38.46
N ILE A 450 -27.18 -18.89 -38.44
CA ILE A 450 -27.87 -19.64 -39.49
C ILE A 450 -28.42 -18.58 -40.46
N TYR A 451 -27.66 -18.27 -41.52
CA TYR A 451 -28.01 -17.37 -42.63
C TYR A 451 -28.94 -16.18 -42.31
N SER A 452 -28.37 -14.96 -42.30
CA SER A 452 -29.15 -13.78 -42.69
C SER A 452 -29.55 -13.98 -44.15
N SER A 453 -30.84 -14.17 -44.43
CA SER A 453 -31.38 -14.33 -45.79
C SER A 453 -30.88 -13.20 -46.70
N GLY A 454 -29.85 -13.48 -47.48
CA GLY A 454 -29.53 -12.71 -48.67
C GLY A 454 -30.58 -13.05 -49.69
N LEU A 455 -31.68 -12.29 -49.70
CA LEU A 455 -32.37 -12.05 -50.95
C LEU A 455 -31.37 -11.24 -51.78
N ASP A 456 -30.66 -11.91 -52.69
CA ASP A 456 -29.99 -11.21 -53.76
C ASP A 456 -31.08 -10.51 -54.57
N ILE A 457 -31.21 -9.20 -54.41
CA ILE A 457 -32.16 -8.41 -55.20
C ILE A 457 -31.83 -8.51 -56.71
N ASN A 458 -30.61 -8.92 -57.08
CA ASN A 458 -30.24 -9.21 -58.46
C ASN A 458 -30.63 -10.62 -58.92
N GLU A 459 -31.11 -11.51 -58.02
CA GLU A 459 -31.87 -12.71 -58.44
C GLU A 459 -33.36 -12.39 -58.63
N PHE A 460 -33.83 -11.20 -58.22
CA PHE A 460 -35.23 -10.77 -58.34
C PHE A 460 -35.49 -9.69 -59.40
N LEU A 461 -34.44 -9.06 -59.94
CA LEU A 461 -34.45 -8.11 -61.06
C LEU A 461 -33.79 -8.75 -62.29
#